data_AF-A0A9D9U0V3-F1
#
_entry.id   AF-A0A9D9U0V3-F1
#
_cell.length_a   1.000
_cell.length_b   1.000
_cell.length_c   1.000
_cell.angle_alpha   90.00
_cell.angle_beta   90.00
_cell.angle_gamma   90.00
#
_symmetry.space_group_name_H-M   'P 1'
#
loop_
_entity.id
_entity.type
_entity.pdbx_description
1 polymer ?
#
loop_
_entity_poly.entity_id
_entity_poly.type
_entity_poly.pdbx_seq_one_letter_code
_entity_poly.pdbx_strand_id
1 'polypeptide(L)'
;YGAKAVIVRSMSHAADNNPHTGATRYDSAYEKIPAVAIGLRDADKLSKEIEKSKVTVRMQTNGQFLPDTIGHNIIGELIGTEFPKEYITVGGHLDSWDNCEGAHDDGAGCVQTMEILRALKAIGYRPKHTIRFVLFANEENGLRGGNKYAEEAVAKNEKHLFAMESDAGGFTPRALGLSGSEEQFQKFLSWKPLIAPYGCTEFNKGGGGADIGPLSRALKTPTASLNPDSQRYFDIHHARSDVFEAVNKRELELGAVNMAALIYLVDKYGL
;
A
#
# COMPACT_ATOMS: atom_id res chain seq x y z
N TYR A 1 7.02 -23.91 -22.97
CA TYR A 1 6.43 -25.16 -22.44
C TYR A 1 5.03 -25.49 -22.98
N GLY A 2 4.35 -24.63 -23.76
CA GLY A 2 3.11 -25.02 -24.47
C GLY A 2 1.86 -25.18 -23.60
N ALA A 3 1.88 -24.72 -22.35
CA ALA A 3 0.71 -24.70 -21.47
C ALA A 3 -0.45 -23.90 -22.10
N LYS A 4 -1.68 -24.34 -21.87
CA LYS A 4 -2.90 -23.69 -22.39
C LYS A 4 -3.66 -22.86 -21.36
N ALA A 5 -3.33 -23.04 -20.08
CA ALA A 5 -3.82 -22.26 -18.95
C ALA A 5 -2.89 -22.47 -17.75
N VAL A 6 -3.01 -21.62 -16.74
CA VAL A 6 -2.31 -21.72 -15.46
C VAL A 6 -3.32 -21.67 -14.32
N ILE A 7 -3.13 -22.57 -13.35
CA ILE A 7 -3.84 -22.54 -12.06
C ILE A 7 -2.78 -22.35 -10.99
N VAL A 8 -2.96 -21.34 -10.15
CA VAL A 8 -2.07 -21.08 -9.01
C VAL A 8 -2.78 -21.33 -7.69
N ARG A 9 -2.05 -21.83 -6.70
CA ARG A 9 -2.51 -21.79 -5.31
C ARG A 9 -2.55 -20.33 -4.88
N SER A 10 -3.64 -19.92 -4.24
CA SER A 10 -3.74 -18.58 -3.66
C SER A 10 -2.63 -18.30 -2.65
N MET A 11 -2.15 -17.06 -2.63
CA MET A 11 -1.08 -16.58 -1.73
C MET A 11 -1.68 -16.22 -0.38
N SER A 12 -1.89 -17.23 0.47
CA SER A 12 -2.54 -17.05 1.77
C SER A 12 -2.11 -18.10 2.79
N HIS A 13 -2.29 -17.76 4.06
CA HIS A 13 -2.15 -18.64 5.21
C HIS A 13 -3.50 -18.92 5.90
N ALA A 14 -4.60 -18.41 5.36
CA ALA A 14 -5.91 -18.50 5.96
C ALA A 14 -6.37 -19.95 6.09
N ALA A 15 -7.18 -20.20 7.13
CA ALA A 15 -7.86 -21.47 7.28
C ALA A 15 -9.04 -21.64 6.31
N ASP A 16 -9.43 -20.61 5.57
CA ASP A 16 -10.56 -20.64 4.64
C ASP A 16 -10.21 -21.32 3.29
N ASN A 17 -11.03 -21.09 2.26
CA ASN A 17 -10.77 -21.57 0.92
C ASN A 17 -11.09 -20.51 -0.14
N ASN A 18 -10.92 -19.23 0.21
CA ASN A 18 -11.14 -18.13 -0.70
C ASN A 18 -10.02 -18.09 -1.76
N PRO A 19 -10.33 -17.94 -3.06
CA PRO A 19 -9.33 -17.61 -4.05
C PRO A 19 -8.89 -16.14 -3.91
N HIS A 20 -7.58 -15.90 -3.92
CA HIS A 20 -6.98 -14.57 -3.88
C HIS A 20 -6.67 -14.12 -5.31
N THR A 21 -7.23 -12.99 -5.75
CA THR A 21 -6.92 -12.41 -7.05
C THR A 21 -5.58 -11.65 -6.99
N GLY A 22 -5.18 -11.02 -8.08
CA GLY A 22 -3.95 -10.24 -8.16
C GLY A 22 -3.50 -9.96 -9.59
N ALA A 23 -2.57 -9.03 -9.72
CA ALA A 23 -2.03 -8.64 -11.01
C ALA A 23 -1.33 -9.83 -11.69
N THR A 24 -1.62 -10.02 -12.97
CA THR A 24 -0.90 -10.95 -13.84
C THR A 24 -0.24 -10.18 -14.97
N ARG A 25 1.10 -10.23 -15.02
CA ARG A 25 1.86 -9.61 -16.10
C ARG A 25 2.17 -10.63 -17.20
N TYR A 26 1.62 -10.41 -18.38
CA TYR A 26 1.96 -11.17 -19.58
C TYR A 26 3.20 -10.60 -20.27
N ASP A 27 4.07 -11.48 -20.75
CA ASP A 27 5.11 -11.12 -21.71
C ASP A 27 4.48 -11.02 -23.10
N SER A 28 4.59 -9.85 -23.74
CA SER A 28 4.02 -9.57 -25.06
C SER A 28 4.60 -10.43 -26.18
N ALA A 29 5.74 -11.10 -25.96
CA ALA A 29 6.32 -12.04 -26.91
C ALA A 29 5.53 -13.36 -27.05
N TYR A 30 4.59 -13.63 -26.14
CA TYR A 30 3.85 -14.89 -26.10
C TYR A 30 2.33 -14.70 -26.13
N GLU A 31 1.62 -15.73 -26.60
CA GLU A 31 0.16 -15.79 -26.50
C GLU A 31 -0.27 -15.76 -25.04
N LYS A 32 -1.26 -14.91 -24.74
CA LYS A 32 -1.87 -14.84 -23.41
C LYS A 32 -2.70 -16.11 -23.19
N ILE A 33 -2.43 -16.79 -22.08
CA ILE A 33 -3.22 -17.93 -21.62
C ILE A 33 -3.99 -17.56 -20.35
N PRO A 34 -5.19 -18.15 -20.13
CA PRO A 34 -5.93 -17.95 -18.88
C PRO A 34 -5.08 -18.30 -17.66
N ALA A 35 -5.09 -17.44 -16.65
CA ALA A 35 -4.45 -17.65 -15.36
C ALA A 35 -5.49 -17.41 -14.27
N VAL A 36 -5.67 -18.38 -13.37
CA VAL A 36 -6.61 -18.29 -12.25
C VAL A 36 -5.98 -18.75 -10.96
N ALA A 37 -6.34 -18.12 -9.85
CA ALA A 37 -6.06 -18.63 -8.53
C ALA A 37 -7.22 -19.50 -8.04
N ILE A 38 -6.91 -20.53 -7.25
CA ILE A 38 -7.90 -21.34 -6.52
C ILE A 38 -7.58 -21.33 -5.02
N GLY A 39 -8.59 -21.63 -4.20
CA GLY A 39 -8.44 -21.71 -2.75
C GLY A 39 -7.44 -22.79 -2.31
N LEU A 40 -6.92 -22.67 -1.09
CA LEU A 40 -5.86 -23.54 -0.57
C LEU A 40 -6.29 -25.02 -0.55
N ARG A 41 -7.52 -25.31 -0.12
CA ARG A 41 -8.06 -26.67 -0.02
C ARG A 41 -8.32 -27.26 -1.41
N ASP A 42 -8.74 -26.44 -2.36
CA ASP A 42 -8.91 -26.87 -3.75
C ASP A 42 -7.56 -27.17 -4.41
N ALA A 43 -6.53 -26.36 -4.14
CA ALA A 43 -5.17 -26.62 -4.58
C ALA A 43 -4.62 -27.92 -3.97
N ASP A 44 -4.82 -28.15 -2.67
CA ASP A 44 -4.41 -29.38 -1.98
C ASP A 44 -5.13 -30.61 -2.55
N LYS A 45 -6.43 -30.49 -2.80
CA LYS A 45 -7.22 -31.54 -3.44
C LYS A 45 -6.72 -31.83 -4.85
N LEU A 46 -6.51 -30.79 -5.67
CA LEU A 46 -6.01 -30.93 -7.04
C LEU A 46 -4.63 -31.60 -7.06
N SER A 47 -3.72 -31.18 -6.18
CA SER A 47 -2.39 -31.77 -6.05
C SER A 47 -2.47 -33.28 -5.75
N LYS A 48 -3.30 -33.67 -4.77
CA LYS A 48 -3.51 -35.08 -4.40
C LYS A 48 -4.15 -35.91 -5.50
N GLU A 49 -5.06 -35.34 -6.28
CA GLU A 49 -5.71 -36.06 -7.39
C GLU A 49 -4.77 -36.27 -8.58
N ILE A 50 -3.89 -35.29 -8.87
CA ILE A 50 -2.87 -35.39 -9.93
C ILE A 50 -1.87 -36.52 -9.65
N GLU A 51 -1.54 -36.79 -8.38
CA GLU A 51 -0.65 -37.90 -7.99
C GLU A 51 -1.28 -39.27 -8.25
N LYS A 52 -2.61 -39.38 -8.22
CA LYS A 52 -3.33 -40.66 -8.36
C LYS A 52 -3.64 -41.01 -9.79
N SER A 53 -4.04 -40.02 -10.60
CA SER A 53 -4.54 -40.25 -11.94
C SER A 53 -4.49 -39.00 -12.82
N LYS A 54 -4.73 -39.19 -14.12
CA LYS A 54 -4.86 -38.08 -15.06
C LYS A 54 -6.13 -37.28 -14.74
N VAL A 55 -5.96 -36.04 -14.29
CA VAL A 55 -7.05 -35.09 -14.03
C VAL A 55 -7.37 -34.30 -15.30
N THR A 56 -8.65 -34.09 -15.58
CA THR A 56 -9.12 -33.16 -16.60
C THR A 56 -9.79 -31.97 -15.93
N VAL A 57 -9.37 -30.75 -16.29
CA VAL A 57 -9.93 -29.51 -15.75
C VAL A 57 -10.61 -28.74 -16.87
N ARG A 58 -11.81 -28.21 -16.60
CA ARG A 58 -12.46 -27.21 -17.44
C ARG A 58 -12.28 -25.84 -16.78
N MET A 59 -11.69 -24.89 -17.50
CA MET A 59 -11.52 -23.51 -17.07
C MET A 59 -12.32 -22.60 -17.98
N GLN A 60 -13.04 -21.65 -17.39
CA GLN A 60 -13.75 -20.61 -18.13
C GLN A 60 -13.58 -19.29 -17.38
N THR A 61 -13.02 -18.29 -18.06
CA THR A 61 -12.93 -16.91 -17.59
C THR A 61 -13.78 -16.04 -18.50
N ASN A 62 -14.51 -15.09 -17.93
CA ASN A 62 -15.35 -14.16 -18.67
C ASN A 62 -14.81 -12.72 -18.61
N GLY A 63 -13.63 -12.53 -18.02
CA GLY A 63 -12.97 -11.24 -17.92
C GLY A 63 -12.49 -10.74 -19.29
N GLN A 64 -12.54 -9.43 -19.49
CA GLN A 64 -12.12 -8.77 -20.72
C GLN A 64 -11.32 -7.50 -20.39
N PHE A 65 -10.28 -7.23 -21.16
CA PHE A 65 -9.58 -5.95 -21.10
C PHE A 65 -10.38 -4.93 -21.90
N LEU A 66 -10.93 -3.93 -21.22
CA LEU A 66 -11.51 -2.76 -21.85
C LEU A 66 -10.40 -1.74 -22.21
N PRO A 67 -10.67 -0.78 -23.11
CA PRO A 67 -9.74 0.33 -23.34
C PRO A 67 -9.45 1.08 -22.05
N ASP A 68 -8.24 1.63 -21.95
CA ASP A 68 -7.85 2.51 -20.85
C ASP A 68 -8.82 3.70 -20.73
N THR A 69 -9.09 4.11 -19.49
CA THR A 69 -9.93 5.27 -19.15
C THR A 69 -9.18 6.19 -18.18
N ILE A 70 -9.76 7.36 -17.91
CA ILE A 70 -9.18 8.37 -17.03
C ILE A 70 -9.39 7.96 -15.57
N GLY A 71 -8.30 7.79 -14.83
CA GLY A 71 -8.27 7.70 -13.37
C GLY A 71 -7.76 9.00 -12.73
N HIS A 72 -8.02 9.20 -11.45
CA HIS A 72 -7.66 10.42 -10.72
C HIS A 72 -7.06 10.11 -9.36
N ASN A 73 -5.83 10.58 -9.11
CA ASN A 73 -5.36 10.74 -7.74
C ASN A 73 -6.18 11.84 -7.06
N ILE A 74 -6.55 11.64 -5.80
CA ILE A 74 -7.21 12.66 -4.98
C ILE A 74 -6.17 13.28 -4.06
N ILE A 75 -6.05 14.60 -4.10
CA ILE A 75 -5.01 15.33 -3.36
C ILE A 75 -5.66 16.39 -2.46
N GLY A 76 -5.40 16.29 -1.16
CA GLY A 76 -5.68 17.34 -0.18
C GLY A 76 -4.39 17.94 0.35
N GLU A 77 -4.38 19.24 0.66
CA GLU A 77 -3.18 19.91 1.19
C GLU A 77 -3.48 20.69 2.47
N LEU A 78 -2.58 20.56 3.45
CA LEU A 78 -2.45 21.47 4.57
C LEU A 78 -1.23 22.36 4.32
N ILE A 79 -1.49 23.59 3.86
CA ILE A 79 -0.45 24.50 3.36
C ILE A 79 0.52 24.93 4.47
N GLY A 80 1.81 24.85 4.17
CA GLY A 80 2.89 25.24 5.07
C GLY A 80 2.98 26.76 5.29
N THR A 81 3.40 27.17 6.48
CA THR A 81 3.53 28.60 6.83
C THR A 81 4.86 29.22 6.44
N GLU A 82 5.94 28.44 6.40
CA GLU A 82 7.30 28.91 6.12
C GLU A 82 7.75 28.51 4.71
N PHE A 83 7.47 27.27 4.32
CA PHE A 83 7.91 26.65 3.07
C PHE A 83 6.72 26.04 2.30
N PRO A 84 5.78 26.86 1.79
CA PRO A 84 4.54 26.37 1.18
C PRO A 84 4.73 25.58 -0.12
N LYS A 85 5.94 25.60 -0.71
CA LYS A 85 6.30 24.88 -1.96
C LYS A 85 7.26 23.70 -1.72
N GLU A 86 7.45 23.34 -0.46
CA GLU A 86 8.18 22.14 -0.07
C GLU A 86 7.18 21.17 0.54
N TYR A 87 7.23 19.91 0.11
CA TYR A 87 6.15 18.96 0.34
C TYR A 87 6.59 17.80 1.22
N ILE A 88 5.71 17.43 2.14
CA ILE A 88 5.71 16.15 2.83
C ILE A 88 4.47 15.40 2.35
N THR A 89 4.66 14.28 1.66
CA THR A 89 3.55 13.47 1.12
C THR A 89 3.16 12.38 2.12
N VAL A 90 1.86 12.14 2.31
CA VAL A 90 1.33 10.98 3.03
C VAL A 90 0.16 10.39 2.26
N GLY A 91 0.05 9.08 2.14
CA GLY A 91 -1.00 8.47 1.34
C GLY A 91 -1.25 6.98 1.55
N GLY A 92 -2.17 6.51 0.72
CA GLY A 92 -2.57 5.14 0.46
C GLY A 92 -3.30 5.10 -0.90
N HIS A 93 -3.69 3.94 -1.41
CA HIS A 93 -4.36 3.84 -2.71
C HIS A 93 -5.88 3.66 -2.58
N LEU A 94 -6.61 4.28 -3.52
CA LEU A 94 -8.07 4.40 -3.49
C LEU A 94 -8.78 3.29 -4.27
N ASP A 95 -8.10 2.65 -5.20
CA ASP A 95 -8.61 1.47 -5.88
C ASP A 95 -8.48 0.21 -5.01
N SER A 96 -9.15 -0.86 -5.40
CA SER A 96 -9.06 -2.19 -4.79
C SER A 96 -9.35 -3.24 -5.85
N TRP A 97 -9.20 -4.51 -5.50
CA TRP A 97 -9.75 -5.60 -6.29
C TRP A 97 -11.28 -5.64 -6.27
N ASP A 98 -11.85 -6.15 -7.35
CA ASP A 98 -13.29 -6.16 -7.64
C ASP A 98 -14.06 -7.27 -6.90
N ASN A 99 -13.36 -8.22 -6.29
CA ASN A 99 -13.94 -9.33 -5.56
C ASN A 99 -14.15 -9.05 -4.07
N CYS A 100 -13.75 -7.88 -3.56
CA CYS A 100 -13.78 -7.52 -2.14
C CYS A 100 -14.25 -6.07 -1.93
N GLU A 101 -14.23 -5.60 -0.68
CA GLU A 101 -14.54 -4.20 -0.34
C GLU A 101 -13.29 -3.31 -0.22
N GLY A 102 -12.09 -3.89 -0.35
CA GLY A 102 -10.81 -3.15 -0.25
C GLY A 102 -10.59 -2.54 1.14
N ALA A 103 -11.03 -3.22 2.20
CA ALA A 103 -11.12 -2.61 3.52
C ALA A 103 -9.74 -2.44 4.19
N HIS A 104 -8.89 -3.46 4.09
CA HIS A 104 -7.48 -3.39 4.47
C HIS A 104 -6.59 -2.95 3.31
N ASP A 105 -7.01 -3.18 2.06
CA ASP A 105 -6.19 -3.03 0.86
C ASP A 105 -6.93 -2.18 -0.20
N ASP A 106 -6.87 -0.85 -0.13
CA ASP A 106 -6.19 -0.02 0.90
C ASP A 106 -7.11 1.05 1.51
N GLY A 107 -8.34 0.66 1.80
CA GLY A 107 -9.28 1.49 2.57
C GLY A 107 -8.70 1.90 3.93
N ALA A 108 -7.88 1.06 4.55
CA ALA A 108 -7.20 1.33 5.80
C ALA A 108 -6.19 2.49 5.68
N GLY A 109 -5.28 2.45 4.69
CA GLY A 109 -4.31 3.51 4.45
C GLY A 109 -4.96 4.82 4.02
N CYS A 110 -6.03 4.74 3.22
CA CYS A 110 -6.87 5.89 2.87
C CYS A 110 -7.47 6.57 4.12
N VAL A 111 -8.12 5.79 5.00
CA VAL A 111 -8.75 6.32 6.22
C VAL A 111 -7.72 6.84 7.20
N GLN A 112 -6.58 6.18 7.36
CA GLN A 112 -5.48 6.68 8.19
C GLN A 112 -4.95 8.02 7.66
N THR A 113 -4.76 8.15 6.34
CA THR A 113 -4.34 9.40 5.69
C THR A 113 -5.33 10.53 5.97
N MET A 114 -6.63 10.28 5.82
CA MET A 114 -7.67 11.27 6.13
C MET A 114 -7.72 11.63 7.63
N GLU A 115 -7.50 10.66 8.51
CA GLU A 115 -7.48 10.86 9.96
C GLU A 115 -6.30 11.72 10.40
N ILE A 116 -5.12 11.58 9.78
CA ILE A 116 -3.98 12.47 10.04
C ILE A 116 -4.35 13.92 9.72
N LEU A 117 -4.95 14.18 8.55
CA LEU A 117 -5.43 15.52 8.18
C LEU A 117 -6.44 16.06 9.21
N ARG A 118 -7.43 15.25 9.58
CA ARG A 118 -8.45 15.64 10.57
C ARG A 118 -7.84 15.96 11.93
N ALA A 119 -6.93 15.12 12.42
CA ALA A 119 -6.26 15.27 13.71
C ALA A 119 -5.37 16.51 13.76
N LEU A 120 -4.54 16.75 12.73
CA LEU A 120 -3.70 17.95 12.64
C LEU A 120 -4.55 19.23 12.62
N LYS A 121 -5.67 19.24 11.90
CA LYS A 121 -6.61 20.37 11.92
C LYS A 121 -7.26 20.56 13.29
N ALA A 122 -7.66 19.48 13.95
CA ALA A 122 -8.34 19.53 15.25
C ALA A 122 -7.46 20.15 16.35
N ILE A 123 -6.14 19.91 16.31
CA ILE A 123 -5.19 20.51 17.27
C ILE A 123 -4.69 21.90 16.84
N GLY A 124 -5.21 22.45 15.73
CA GLY A 124 -4.77 23.74 15.20
C GLY A 124 -3.34 23.75 14.68
N TYR A 125 -2.82 22.59 14.24
CA TYR A 125 -1.45 22.48 13.75
C TYR A 125 -1.24 23.34 12.50
N ARG A 126 -0.15 24.10 12.49
CA ARG A 126 0.31 24.87 11.33
C ARG A 126 1.68 24.32 10.92
N PRO A 127 1.75 23.53 9.82
CA PRO A 127 3.01 22.93 9.42
C PRO A 127 3.94 23.99 8.83
N LYS A 128 5.26 23.76 8.90
CA LYS A 128 6.23 24.64 8.26
C LYS A 128 6.22 24.43 6.74
N HIS A 129 6.16 23.17 6.33
CA HIS A 129 6.09 22.72 4.94
C HIS A 129 4.66 22.32 4.58
N THR A 130 4.32 22.22 3.29
CA THR A 130 2.99 21.76 2.88
C THR A 130 2.89 20.24 3.08
N ILE A 131 1.91 19.80 3.86
CA ILE A 131 1.60 18.37 3.98
C ILE A 131 0.54 18.02 2.94
N ARG A 132 0.88 17.08 2.05
CA ARG A 132 0.01 16.64 0.96
C ARG A 132 -0.50 15.23 1.23
N PHE A 133 -1.81 15.10 1.31
CA PHE A 133 -2.55 13.86 1.55
C PHE A 133 -3.02 13.33 0.21
N VAL A 134 -2.49 12.18 -0.21
CA VAL A 134 -2.74 11.64 -1.55
C VAL A 134 -3.43 10.29 -1.44
N LEU A 135 -4.59 10.17 -2.08
CA LEU A 135 -5.22 8.89 -2.35
C LEU A 135 -4.90 8.54 -3.80
N PHE A 136 -3.95 7.63 -3.99
CA PHE A 136 -3.45 7.26 -5.32
C PHE A 136 -4.49 6.41 -6.06
N ALA A 137 -4.51 6.52 -7.38
CA ALA A 137 -5.39 5.71 -8.22
C ALA A 137 -4.61 4.64 -8.97
N ASN A 138 -5.20 3.45 -9.08
CA ASN A 138 -4.72 2.40 -9.96
C ASN A 138 -3.32 1.90 -9.55
N GLU A 139 -3.15 1.65 -8.25
CA GLU A 139 -2.00 0.93 -7.69
C GLU A 139 -1.99 -0.49 -8.24
N GLU A 140 -3.13 -1.18 -8.09
CA GLU A 140 -3.28 -2.63 -8.27
C GLU A 140 -3.06 -3.09 -9.70
N ASN A 141 -3.25 -2.16 -10.64
CA ASN A 141 -3.04 -2.36 -12.06
C ASN A 141 -1.90 -1.46 -12.60
N GLY A 142 -0.81 -1.41 -11.81
CA GLY A 142 0.53 -1.06 -12.26
C GLY A 142 1.03 0.30 -11.78
N LEU A 143 0.62 0.75 -10.60
CA LEU A 143 1.11 1.97 -9.93
C LEU A 143 0.89 3.23 -10.76
N ARG A 144 -0.17 3.30 -11.57
CA ARG A 144 -0.31 4.38 -12.56
C ARG A 144 -0.48 5.74 -11.88
N GLY A 145 -1.16 5.78 -10.74
CA GLY A 145 -1.33 6.95 -9.90
C GLY A 145 -0.02 7.46 -9.34
N GLY A 146 0.73 6.62 -8.62
CA GLY A 146 2.06 6.97 -8.11
C GLY A 146 3.05 7.39 -9.21
N ASN A 147 3.05 6.69 -10.35
CA ASN A 147 3.90 7.04 -11.50
C ASN A 147 3.57 8.43 -12.04
N LYS A 148 2.28 8.72 -12.28
CA LYS A 148 1.87 10.03 -12.80
C LYS A 148 2.11 11.15 -11.78
N TYR A 149 1.94 10.86 -10.49
CA TYR A 149 2.24 11.81 -9.42
C TYR A 149 3.74 12.21 -9.41
N ALA A 150 4.63 11.23 -9.52
CA ALA A 150 6.07 11.49 -9.60
C ALA A 150 6.47 12.23 -10.89
N GLU A 151 5.89 11.87 -12.03
CA GLU A 151 6.09 12.58 -13.31
C GLU A 151 5.73 14.07 -13.19
N GLU A 152 4.56 14.38 -12.61
CA GLU A 152 4.11 15.75 -12.39
C GLU A 152 5.01 16.51 -11.41
N ALA A 153 5.47 15.86 -10.34
CA ALA A 153 6.40 16.45 -9.38
C ALA A 153 7.73 16.83 -10.05
N VAL A 154 8.28 15.97 -10.93
CA VAL A 154 9.47 16.26 -11.74
C VAL A 154 9.20 17.41 -12.70
N ALA A 155 8.11 17.36 -13.46
CA ALA A 155 7.77 18.35 -14.47
C ALA A 155 7.58 19.76 -13.86
N LYS A 156 7.06 19.83 -12.64
CA LYS A 156 6.86 21.07 -11.88
C LYS A 156 8.05 21.47 -11.03
N ASN A 157 9.14 20.70 -11.04
CA ASN A 157 10.32 20.90 -10.21
C ASN A 157 9.96 21.05 -8.72
N GLU A 158 9.05 20.19 -8.24
CA GLU A 158 8.61 20.16 -6.84
C GLU A 158 9.70 19.61 -5.93
N LYS A 159 9.81 20.17 -4.72
CA LYS A 159 10.72 19.68 -3.68
C LYS A 159 9.95 18.82 -2.69
N HIS A 160 10.09 17.51 -2.78
CA HIS A 160 9.52 16.56 -1.84
C HIS A 160 10.57 16.16 -0.80
N LEU A 161 10.36 16.59 0.45
CA LEU A 161 11.27 16.38 1.57
C LEU A 161 11.15 14.98 2.15
N PHE A 162 9.95 14.41 2.10
CA PHE A 162 9.63 13.11 2.66
C PHE A 162 8.31 12.60 2.06
N ALA A 163 8.15 11.29 1.95
CA ALA A 163 6.87 10.67 1.60
C ALA A 163 6.60 9.44 2.48
N MET A 164 5.36 9.28 2.94
CA MET A 164 4.94 8.13 3.73
C MET A 164 3.71 7.46 3.13
N GLU A 165 3.63 6.14 3.20
CA GLU A 165 2.49 5.37 2.72
C GLU A 165 2.09 4.31 3.73
N SER A 166 0.79 4.05 3.84
CA SER A 166 0.26 2.86 4.51
C SER A 166 -0.48 2.05 3.49
N ASP A 167 -0.03 0.81 3.28
CA ASP A 167 -0.50 -0.09 2.22
C ASP A 167 -0.18 -1.56 2.60
N ALA A 168 -0.42 -1.87 3.88
CA ALA A 168 -0.09 -3.17 4.48
C ALA A 168 -1.18 -3.59 5.49
N GLY A 169 -2.40 -3.08 5.28
CA GLY A 169 -3.54 -3.29 6.15
C GLY A 169 -3.66 -2.35 7.33
N GLY A 170 -4.83 -2.38 7.96
CA GLY A 170 -5.16 -1.60 9.16
C GLY A 170 -4.89 -2.29 10.50
N PHE A 171 -3.94 -3.24 10.58
CA PHE A 171 -3.66 -4.00 11.81
C PHE A 171 -2.83 -3.20 12.84
N THR A 172 -2.62 -3.80 14.02
CA THR A 172 -1.80 -3.20 15.09
C THR A 172 -0.41 -2.82 14.54
N PRO A 173 0.04 -1.56 14.69
CA PRO A 173 1.35 -1.13 14.20
C PRO A 173 2.48 -1.88 14.91
N ARG A 174 3.54 -2.20 14.16
CA ARG A 174 4.76 -2.86 14.69
C ARG A 174 6.03 -2.11 14.32
N ALA A 175 6.14 -1.72 13.06
CA ALA A 175 7.35 -1.12 12.52
C ALA A 175 7.08 0.05 11.58
N LEU A 176 8.11 0.87 11.40
CA LEU A 176 8.25 1.78 10.27
C LEU A 176 9.36 1.23 9.36
N GLY A 177 9.04 1.03 8.09
CA GLY A 177 10.05 0.81 7.06
C GLY A 177 10.56 2.16 6.58
N LEU A 178 11.89 2.35 6.50
CA LEU A 178 12.51 3.65 6.25
C LEU A 178 13.54 3.55 5.12
N SER A 179 13.41 4.45 4.14
CA SER A 179 14.40 4.67 3.08
C SER A 179 15.04 6.05 3.21
N GLY A 180 16.23 6.21 2.65
CA GLY A 180 17.02 7.44 2.74
C GLY A 180 18.51 7.16 2.92
N SER A 181 19.27 8.20 3.22
CA SER A 181 20.69 8.09 3.57
C SER A 181 20.89 7.50 4.97
N GLU A 182 22.13 7.16 5.30
CA GLU A 182 22.45 6.68 6.66
C GLU A 182 22.18 7.75 7.71
N GLU A 183 22.51 9.01 7.41
CA GLU A 183 22.29 10.15 8.31
C GLU A 183 20.79 10.32 8.61
N GLN A 184 19.95 10.21 7.57
CA GLN A 184 18.49 10.24 7.68
C GLN A 184 17.97 9.06 8.53
N PHE A 185 18.51 7.87 8.33
CA PHE A 185 18.15 6.71 9.15
C PHE A 185 18.50 6.89 10.63
N GLN A 186 19.69 7.43 10.93
CA GLN A 186 20.09 7.75 12.31
C GLN A 186 19.19 8.84 12.93
N LYS A 187 18.76 9.82 12.12
CA LYS A 187 17.77 10.82 12.54
C LYS A 187 16.46 10.17 12.94
N PHE A 188 15.90 9.27 12.13
CA PHE A 188 14.69 8.54 12.48
C PHE A 188 14.84 7.70 13.77
N LEU A 189 15.97 7.00 13.92
CA LEU A 189 16.24 6.22 15.13
C LEU A 189 16.24 7.09 16.40
N SER A 190 16.68 8.34 16.31
CA SER A 190 16.62 9.28 17.44
C SER A 190 15.20 9.56 17.93
N TRP A 191 14.19 9.39 17.08
CA TRP A 191 12.77 9.58 17.42
C TRP A 191 12.06 8.30 17.87
N LYS A 192 12.71 7.13 17.75
CA LYS A 192 12.14 5.84 18.17
C LYS A 192 11.56 5.87 19.60
N PRO A 193 12.20 6.48 20.62
CA PRO A 193 11.63 6.55 21.97
C PRO A 193 10.31 7.34 22.08
N LEU A 194 10.03 8.23 21.12
CA LEU A 194 8.79 9.02 21.07
C LEU A 194 7.63 8.24 20.44
N ILE A 195 7.94 7.29 19.57
CA ILE A 195 6.99 6.53 18.77
C ILE A 195 6.70 5.15 19.40
N ALA A 196 7.72 4.49 19.96
CA ALA A 196 7.61 3.16 20.57
C ALA A 196 6.49 3.01 21.63
N PRO A 197 6.17 4.03 22.47
CA PRO A 197 5.05 3.93 23.42
C PRO A 197 3.67 3.71 22.76
N TYR A 198 3.54 3.99 21.46
CA TYR A 198 2.31 3.84 20.69
C TYR A 198 2.26 2.54 19.86
N GLY A 199 3.10 1.56 20.21
CA GLY A 199 3.09 0.20 19.63
C GLY A 199 4.05 0.00 18.47
N CYS A 200 4.55 1.07 17.84
CA CYS A 200 5.50 0.97 16.75
C CYS A 200 6.95 0.95 17.26
N THR A 201 7.43 -0.23 17.62
CA THR A 201 8.71 -0.44 18.32
C THR A 201 9.89 -0.72 17.39
N GLU A 202 9.67 -0.90 16.09
CA GLU A 202 10.70 -1.28 15.13
C GLU A 202 10.88 -0.22 14.05
N PHE A 203 12.15 0.04 13.71
CA PHE A 203 12.56 1.03 12.72
C PHE A 203 13.55 0.32 11.82
N ASN A 204 13.08 -0.12 10.67
CA ASN A 204 13.81 -1.05 9.80
C ASN A 204 14.27 -0.31 8.54
N LYS A 205 15.47 -0.64 8.07
CA LYS A 205 15.95 -0.15 6.77
C LYS A 205 15.16 -0.82 5.65
N GLY A 206 14.83 -0.05 4.62
CA GLY A 206 13.97 -0.50 3.55
C GLY A 206 12.49 -0.36 3.91
N GLY A 207 11.65 -0.38 2.89
CA GLY A 207 10.25 0.04 2.99
C GLY A 207 10.01 1.26 2.10
N GLY A 208 8.97 2.01 2.45
CA GLY A 208 8.29 2.88 1.49
C GLY A 208 7.25 2.07 0.73
N GLY A 209 6.09 2.68 0.47
CA GLY A 209 5.01 2.02 -0.23
C GLY A 209 5.13 2.12 -1.75
N ALA A 210 4.21 1.43 -2.41
CA ALA A 210 4.22 1.21 -3.84
C ALA A 210 4.07 2.51 -4.65
N ASP A 211 3.14 3.39 -4.27
CA ASP A 211 2.84 4.62 -5.02
C ASP A 211 3.83 5.76 -4.76
N ILE A 212 4.51 5.75 -3.61
CA ILE A 212 5.58 6.72 -3.33
C ILE A 212 6.96 6.27 -3.85
N GLY A 213 7.09 5.00 -4.25
CA GLY A 213 8.30 4.46 -4.86
C GLY A 213 8.79 5.22 -6.11
N PRO A 214 7.91 5.53 -7.09
CA PRO A 214 8.25 6.37 -8.24
C PRO A 214 8.84 7.72 -7.87
N LEU A 215 8.27 8.38 -6.84
CA LEU A 215 8.74 9.68 -6.35
C LEU A 215 10.17 9.58 -5.81
N SER A 216 10.43 8.57 -4.97
CA SER A 216 11.75 8.32 -4.42
C SER A 216 12.80 8.04 -5.50
N ARG A 217 12.45 7.23 -6.52
CA ARG A 217 13.37 6.93 -7.62
C ARG A 217 13.75 8.18 -8.41
N ALA A 218 12.76 9.03 -8.72
CA ALA A 218 12.91 10.21 -9.55
C ALA A 218 13.60 11.38 -8.82
N LEU A 219 13.20 11.67 -7.58
CA LEU A 219 13.63 12.86 -6.84
C LEU A 219 14.59 12.58 -5.68
N LYS A 220 14.89 11.29 -5.40
CA LYS A 220 15.66 10.86 -4.22
C LYS A 220 15.01 11.26 -2.89
N THR A 221 13.69 11.44 -2.90
CA THR A 221 12.89 11.69 -1.70
C THR A 221 12.99 10.49 -0.75
N PRO A 222 13.35 10.71 0.53
CA PRO A 222 13.31 9.66 1.54
C PRO A 222 11.86 9.24 1.79
N THR A 223 11.64 7.96 2.01
CA THR A 223 10.28 7.39 2.17
C THR A 223 10.12 6.61 3.46
N ALA A 224 8.88 6.46 3.90
CA ALA A 224 8.52 5.51 4.94
C ALA A 224 7.28 4.70 4.58
N SER A 225 7.16 3.52 5.16
CA SER A 225 5.93 2.74 5.19
C SER A 225 5.50 2.47 6.63
N LEU A 226 4.20 2.51 6.90
CA LEU A 226 3.66 1.87 8.10
C LEU A 226 3.67 0.36 7.88
N ASN A 227 4.28 -0.39 8.80
CA ASN A 227 4.32 -1.86 8.75
C ASN A 227 3.58 -2.40 9.99
N PRO A 228 2.29 -2.76 9.85
CA PRO A 228 1.52 -3.41 10.89
C PRO A 228 1.93 -4.87 11.15
N ASP A 229 1.23 -5.50 12.10
CA ASP A 229 1.27 -6.95 12.30
C ASP A 229 0.84 -7.67 11.01
N SER A 230 1.81 -8.29 10.34
CA SER A 230 1.62 -8.91 9.03
C SER A 230 1.01 -10.30 9.07
N GLN A 231 0.84 -10.90 10.26
CA GLN A 231 0.48 -12.32 10.38
C GLN A 231 -0.86 -12.67 9.73
N ARG A 232 -1.77 -11.69 9.60
CA ARG A 232 -3.13 -11.88 9.07
C ARG A 232 -3.38 -11.15 7.74
N TYR A 233 -2.40 -10.43 7.19
CA TYR A 233 -2.64 -9.62 5.98
C TYR A 233 -3.02 -10.49 4.79
N PHE A 234 -2.24 -11.54 4.54
CA PHE A 234 -2.53 -12.49 3.46
C PHE A 234 -3.70 -13.44 3.77
N ASP A 235 -4.36 -13.33 4.92
CA ASP A 235 -5.62 -14.04 5.15
C ASP A 235 -6.81 -13.35 4.45
N ILE A 236 -6.68 -12.07 4.13
CA ILE A 236 -7.74 -11.24 3.56
C ILE A 236 -7.36 -10.58 2.24
N HIS A 237 -6.09 -10.21 2.06
CA HIS A 237 -5.56 -9.48 0.91
C HIS A 237 -6.01 -10.09 -0.43
N HIS A 238 -6.66 -9.29 -1.28
CA HIS A 238 -7.22 -9.69 -2.58
C HIS A 238 -8.27 -10.83 -2.53
N ALA A 239 -8.89 -11.08 -1.38
CA ALA A 239 -9.91 -12.09 -1.21
C ALA A 239 -11.23 -11.49 -0.75
N ARG A 240 -12.33 -12.23 -0.94
CA ARG A 240 -13.68 -11.85 -0.48
C ARG A 240 -13.79 -11.60 1.03
N SER A 241 -12.79 -12.00 1.79
CA SER A 241 -12.66 -11.77 3.23
C SER A 241 -12.12 -10.38 3.58
N ASP A 242 -11.61 -9.62 2.61
CA ASP A 242 -11.27 -8.20 2.80
C ASP A 242 -12.54 -7.33 2.76
N VAL A 243 -13.19 -7.23 3.92
CA VAL A 243 -14.46 -6.56 4.14
C VAL A 243 -14.37 -5.61 5.32
N PHE A 244 -15.28 -4.63 5.38
CA PHE A 244 -15.30 -3.64 6.45
C PHE A 244 -15.30 -4.26 7.86
N GLU A 245 -16.00 -5.36 8.07
CA GLU A 245 -16.07 -6.06 9.36
C GLU A 245 -14.73 -6.66 9.81
N ALA A 246 -13.78 -6.86 8.90
CA ALA A 246 -12.44 -7.34 9.24
C ALA A 246 -11.57 -6.26 9.90
N VAL A 247 -11.96 -5.00 9.78
CA VAL A 247 -11.20 -3.84 10.24
C VAL A 247 -11.46 -3.56 11.72
N ASN A 248 -10.38 -3.43 12.50
CA ASN A 248 -10.47 -2.98 13.88
C ASN A 248 -10.21 -1.46 13.97
N LYS A 249 -11.22 -0.72 14.45
CA LYS A 249 -11.12 0.73 14.64
C LYS A 249 -9.89 1.16 15.47
N ARG A 250 -9.57 0.44 16.56
CA ARG A 250 -8.47 0.83 17.43
C ARG A 250 -7.12 0.64 16.74
N GLU A 251 -6.99 -0.39 15.92
CA GLU A 251 -5.77 -0.63 15.13
C GLU A 251 -5.57 0.48 14.09
N LEU A 252 -6.63 0.91 13.42
CA LEU A 252 -6.59 2.07 12.51
C LEU A 252 -6.13 3.36 13.22
N GLU A 253 -6.72 3.67 14.38
CA GLU A 253 -6.33 4.84 15.17
C GLU A 253 -4.85 4.78 15.58
N LEU A 254 -4.35 3.61 15.98
CA LEU A 254 -2.96 3.42 16.34
C LEU A 254 -2.04 3.64 15.12
N GLY A 255 -2.40 3.12 13.95
CA GLY A 255 -1.65 3.39 12.71
C GLY A 255 -1.58 4.89 12.40
N ALA A 256 -2.74 5.56 12.39
CA ALA A 256 -2.83 7.01 12.13
C ALA A 256 -1.98 7.85 13.10
N VAL A 257 -1.97 7.50 14.39
CA VAL A 257 -1.14 8.21 15.41
C VAL A 257 0.35 8.07 15.10
N ASN A 258 0.82 6.86 14.77
CA ASN A 258 2.24 6.62 14.47
C ASN A 258 2.67 7.35 13.18
N MET A 259 1.84 7.32 12.14
CA MET A 259 2.06 8.07 10.90
C MET A 259 2.08 9.58 11.15
N ALA A 260 1.07 10.13 11.84
CA ALA A 260 1.00 11.55 12.18
C ALA A 260 2.22 12.02 12.99
N ALA A 261 2.67 11.22 13.95
CA ALA A 261 3.84 11.53 14.76
C ALA A 261 5.11 11.65 13.89
N LEU A 262 5.33 10.73 12.96
CA LEU A 262 6.48 10.78 12.06
C LEU A 262 6.42 12.01 11.14
N ILE A 263 5.27 12.28 10.53
CA ILE A 263 5.05 13.47 9.68
C ILE A 263 5.31 14.76 10.46
N TYR A 264 4.81 14.86 11.69
CA TYR A 264 5.05 16.01 12.57
C TYR A 264 6.55 16.18 12.87
N LEU A 265 7.26 15.10 13.19
CA LEU A 265 8.68 15.15 13.53
C LEU A 265 9.53 15.59 12.33
N VAL A 266 9.23 15.08 11.14
CA VAL A 266 9.88 15.51 9.90
C VAL A 266 9.62 16.99 9.63
N ASP A 267 8.38 17.45 9.71
CA ASP A 267 8.04 18.86 9.46
C ASP A 267 8.72 19.82 10.46
N LYS A 268 8.77 19.44 11.75
CA LYS A 268 9.34 20.31 12.80
C LYS A 268 10.85 20.32 12.86
N TYR A 269 11.49 19.17 12.71
CA TYR A 269 12.89 18.96 13.07
C TYR A 269 13.78 18.60 11.88
N GLY A 270 13.19 18.46 10.69
CA GLY A 270 13.90 18.08 9.48
C GLY A 270 14.38 16.63 9.50
N LEU A 271 14.81 16.19 8.33
CA LEU A 271 15.36 14.87 8.05
C LEU A 271 16.85 14.97 7.74
#